data_AF-U3TYA5-F1
#
_entry.id   AF-U3TYA5-F1
#
_cell.length_a   1.000
_cell.length_b   1.000
_cell.length_c   1.000
_cell.angle_alpha   90.00
_cell.angle_beta   90.00
_cell.angle_gamma   90.00
#
_symmetry.space_group_name_H-M   'P 1'
#
loop_
_entity.id
_entity.type
_entity.pdbx_description
1 polymer ?
#
loop_
_entity_poly.entity_id
_entity_poly.type
_entity_poly.pdbx_seq_one_letter_code
_entity_poly.pdbx_strand_id
1 'polypeptide(L)' 'MVEASPIGEDFAFYQQQLPGAFVMIGTGEPYALHHPAFRINDAVLLPTSRYLAQLAVAALRSLEQA' A
#
# COMPACT_ATOMS: atom_id res chain seq x y z
N MET A 1 -14.70 -5.93 2.44
CA MET A 1 -13.51 -5.49 3.20
C MET A 1 -12.44 -6.56 3.04
N VAL A 2 -11.17 -6.16 2.98
CA VAL A 2 -10.04 -7.10 3.04
C VAL A 2 -9.89 -7.56 4.50
N GLU A 3 -9.63 -8.84 4.73
CA GLU A 3 -9.40 -9.35 6.09
C GLU A 3 -8.12 -8.76 6.70
N ALA A 4 -8.08 -8.68 8.03
CA ALA A 4 -6.88 -8.24 8.73
C ALA A 4 -5.73 -9.22 8.49
N SER A 5 -4.56 -8.68 8.16
CA SER A 5 -3.34 -9.46 7.96
C SER A 5 -2.64 -9.72 9.31
N PRO A 6 -2.07 -10.91 9.54
CA PRO A 6 -1.24 -11.18 10.73
C PRO A 6 0.18 -10.59 10.61
N ILE A 7 0.51 -9.92 9.52
CA ILE A 7 1.83 -9.29 9.31
C ILE A 7 1.98 -8.11 10.27
N GLY A 8 3.05 -8.14 11.08
CA GLY A 8 3.52 -6.97 11.82
C GLY A 8 4.37 -6.07 10.92
N GLU A 9 4.06 -4.78 10.89
CA GLU A 9 4.73 -3.79 10.03
C GLU A 9 4.94 -2.49 10.83
N ASP A 10 6.14 -1.91 10.76
CA ASP A 10 6.57 -0.83 11.64
C ASP A 10 6.02 0.55 11.24
N PHE A 11 5.36 0.67 10.10
CA PHE A 11 4.58 1.85 9.70
C PHE A 11 3.49 2.19 10.71
N ALA A 12 3.03 1.19 11.49
CA ALA A 12 2.14 1.40 12.62
C ALA A 12 2.67 2.45 13.61
N PHE A 13 3.99 2.61 13.77
CA PHE A 13 4.56 3.65 14.62
C PHE A 13 4.34 5.06 14.05
N TYR A 14 4.33 5.25 12.71
CA TYR A 14 3.95 6.54 12.13
C TYR A 14 2.47 6.85 12.38
N GLN A 15 1.61 5.84 12.29
CA GLN A 15 0.16 5.99 12.51
C GLN A 15 -0.21 6.29 13.97
N GLN A 16 0.71 6.10 14.93
CA GLN A 16 0.53 6.56 16.31
C GLN A 16 0.69 8.08 16.45
N GLN A 17 1.41 8.72 15.53
CA GLN A 17 1.73 10.15 15.60
C GLN A 17 0.74 10.98 14.79
N LEU A 18 0.31 10.47 13.63
CA LEU A 18 -0.51 11.19 12.65
C LEU A 18 -1.54 10.24 12.02
N PRO A 19 -2.70 10.74 11.56
CA PRO A 19 -3.59 9.95 10.71
C PRO A 19 -2.83 9.45 9.47
N GLY A 20 -2.88 8.15 9.22
CA GLY A 20 -2.18 7.53 8.10
C GLY A 20 -2.90 6.29 7.59
N ALA A 21 -2.65 5.94 6.33
CA ALA A 21 -3.19 4.75 5.69
C ALA A 21 -2.04 3.89 5.16
N PHE A 22 -2.12 2.58 5.40
CA PHE A 22 -1.25 1.57 4.81
C PHE A 22 -2.06 0.72 3.85
N VAL A 23 -1.52 0.44 2.66
CA VAL A 23 -2.21 -0.35 1.63
C VAL A 23 -1.30 -1.46 1.11
N MET A 24 -1.83 -2.68 1.06
CA MET A 24 -1.16 -3.80 0.39
C MET A 24 -1.52 -3.79 -1.09
N ILE A 25 -0.51 -3.78 -1.95
CA ILE A 25 -0.67 -3.91 -3.40
C ILE A 25 -0.51 -5.38 -3.76
N GLY A 26 -1.57 -5.99 -4.29
CA GLY A 26 -1.53 -7.36 -4.78
C GLY A 26 -0.66 -7.47 -6.03
N THR A 27 0.26 -8.46 -6.04
CA THR A 27 1.05 -8.80 -7.23
C THR A 27 0.34 -9.80 -8.14
N GLY A 28 -0.68 -10.49 -7.63
CA GLY A 28 -1.37 -11.59 -8.34
C GLY A 28 -0.57 -12.90 -8.37
N GLU A 29 0.57 -12.94 -7.69
CA GLU A 29 1.44 -14.13 -7.62
C GLU A 29 1.01 -15.08 -6.49
N PRO A 30 1.24 -16.40 -6.63
CA PRO A 30 0.71 -17.40 -5.70
C PRO A 30 1.50 -17.53 -4.40
N TYR A 31 2.75 -17.05 -4.36
CA TYR A 31 3.63 -17.20 -3.21
C TYR A 31 3.55 -15.97 -2.30
N ALA A 32 3.32 -16.20 -1.00
CA ALA A 32 3.30 -15.15 0.01
C ALA A 32 4.71 -14.57 0.27
N LEU A 33 4.75 -13.42 0.97
CA LEU A 33 5.99 -12.84 1.48
C LEU A 33 6.78 -13.88 2.30
N HIS A 34 8.11 -13.80 2.23
CA HIS A 34 9.07 -14.73 2.84
C HIS A 34 9.15 -16.13 2.22
N HIS A 35 8.29 -16.51 1.27
CA HIS A 35 8.44 -17.77 0.55
C HIS A 35 9.67 -17.74 -0.40
N PRO A 36 10.50 -18.81 -0.52
CA PRO A 36 11.71 -18.79 -1.38
C PRO A 36 11.41 -18.55 -2.88
N ALA A 37 10.25 -19.01 -3.33
CA ALA A 37 9.77 -18.79 -4.70
C ALA A 37 8.99 -17.48 -4.87
N PHE A 38 8.96 -16.60 -3.86
CA PHE A 38 8.31 -15.29 -3.98
C PHE A 38 8.90 -14.50 -5.16
N ARG A 39 8.03 -14.00 -6.02
CA ARG A 39 8.37 -13.14 -7.15
C ARG A 39 7.34 -12.02 -7.23
N ILE A 40 7.77 -10.91 -7.82
CA ILE A 40 6.91 -9.76 -8.09
C ILE A 40 6.50 -9.84 -9.55
N ASN A 41 5.22 -9.56 -9.82
CA ASN A 41 4.72 -9.34 -11.16
C ASN A 41 5.04 -7.89 -11.59
N ASP A 42 6.05 -7.70 -12.43
CA ASP A 42 6.51 -6.36 -12.84
C ASP A 42 5.41 -5.51 -13.49
N ALA A 43 4.36 -6.12 -14.05
CA ALA A 43 3.23 -5.40 -14.62
C ALA A 43 2.47 -4.54 -13.61
N VAL A 44 2.61 -4.79 -12.29
CA VAL A 44 1.94 -4.01 -11.25
C VAL A 44 2.70 -2.74 -10.88
N LEU A 45 3.99 -2.63 -11.19
CA LEU A 45 4.84 -1.51 -10.76
C LEU A 45 4.34 -0.16 -11.31
N LEU A 46 4.07 -0.10 -12.63
CA LEU A 46 3.61 1.13 -13.27
C LEU A 46 2.19 1.55 -12.79
N PRO A 47 1.18 0.67 -12.77
CA PRO A 47 -0.12 0.98 -12.16
C PRO A 47 -0.02 1.47 -10.71
N THR A 48 0.79 0.82 -9.88
CA THR A 48 0.97 1.22 -8.47
C THR A 48 1.60 2.60 -8.33
N SER A 49 2.64 2.91 -9.11
CA SER A 49 3.25 4.25 -9.09
C SER A 49 2.23 5.34 -9.49
N ARG A 50 1.41 5.08 -10.52
CA ARG A 50 0.35 5.99 -10.95
C ARG A 50 -0.72 6.17 -9.87
N TYR A 51 -1.13 5.07 -9.22
CA TYR A 51 -2.09 5.10 -8.12
C TYR A 51 -1.58 5.96 -6.96
N LEU A 52 -0.34 5.75 -6.50
CA LEU A 52 0.24 6.52 -5.40
C LEU A 52 0.39 8.01 -5.75
N ALA A 53 0.78 8.33 -6.99
CA ALA A 53 0.85 9.72 -7.46
C ALA A 53 -0.54 10.39 -7.47
N GLN A 54 -1.56 9.70 -7.97
CA GLN A 54 -2.94 10.19 -7.98
C GLN A 54 -3.50 10.35 -6.57
N LEU A 55 -3.21 9.39 -5.67
CA LEU A 55 -3.62 9.44 -4.27
C LEU A 55 -3.03 10.67 -3.57
N ALA A 56 -1.74 10.96 -3.77
CA ALA A 56 -1.10 12.13 -3.20
C ALA A 56 -1.75 13.44 -3.68
N VAL A 57 -2.02 13.57 -4.99
CA VAL A 57 -2.71 14.75 -5.55
C VAL A 57 -4.13 14.88 -5.00
N ALA A 58 -4.87 13.77 -4.92
CA ALA A 58 -6.22 13.76 -4.38
C ALA A 58 -6.25 14.16 -2.90
N ALA A 59 -5.30 13.65 -2.10
CA ALA A 59 -5.18 14.00 -0.69
C ALA A 59 -4.92 15.50 -0.50
N LEU A 60 -3.99 16.08 -1.25
CA LEU A 60 -3.70 17.53 -1.17
C LEU A 60 -4.93 18.36 -1.55
N ARG A 61 -5.63 18.02 -2.64
CA ARG A 61 -6.86 18.71 -3.04
C ARG A 61 -7.96 18.60 -2.00
N SER A 62 -8.07 17.46 -1.31
CA SER A 62 -9.07 17.29 -0.26
C SER A 62 -8.82 18.19 0.95
N LEU A 63 -7.55 18.48 1.24
CA LEU A 63 -7.16 19.41 2.31
C LEU A 63 -7.42 20.87 1.93
N GLU A 64 -7.28 21.24 0.66
CA GLU A 64 -7.62 22.59 0.17
C GLU A 64 -9.13 22.88 0.21
N GLN A 65 -9.95 21.83 0.23
CA GLN A 65 -11.42 21.91 0.24
C GLN A 65 -12.04 21.77 1.63
N ALA A 66 -11.22 21.50 2.65
CA ALA A 66 -11.62 21.36 4.04
C ALA A 66 -11.45 22.70 4.79
#